data_AF-A0A1Y1WV11-F1
#
_entry.id   AF-A0A1Y1WV11-F1
#
_cell.length_a   1.000
_cell.length_b   1.000
_cell.length_c   1.000
_cell.angle_alpha   90.00
_cell.angle_beta   90.00
_cell.angle_gamma   90.00
#
_symmetry.space_group_name_H-M   'P 1'
#
loop_
_entity.id
_entity.type
_entity.pdbx_description
1 polymer ?
#
loop_
_entity_poly.entity_id
_entity_poly.type
_entity_poly.pdbx_seq_one_letter_code
_entity_poly.pdbx_strand_id
1 'polypeptide(L)'
;MSILLFLIVFLPLSLYEALKFDDKFRMKKTIIIFIVNDIVHVNKCNKNLKATYKGMLEMLEDRVQFREFGEFCRNENCVENILFYQEYWKYKRLFNRNVKSVIDPSRSQDALETTTSISVNISKTTGINDTNNVSKGNGINETNISKAGGVNDNGDRVSSIMNSTINSNGSSKINKMELAALESIEKESRKFAETFIGSKAIYEINIQHYMVTGIIDKLDTLQFDDRPTDEKIEEYYCLFDGAYKEVTNNIYLNSYSNYVHQKNKNKTSGKDKRNSQVSNVYYSIKNNNNNNNNNNWN
;
A
#
# COMPACT_ATOMS: atom_id res chain seq x y z
N MET A 1 22.19 46.38 -40.87
CA MET A 1 21.75 46.18 -39.47
C MET A 1 20.53 45.26 -39.34
N SER A 2 19.59 45.26 -40.30
CA SER A 2 18.31 44.52 -40.21
C SER A 2 18.43 42.99 -40.15
N ILE A 3 19.41 42.39 -40.83
CA ILE A 3 19.61 40.93 -40.84
C ILE A 3 20.12 40.42 -39.48
N LEU A 4 21.00 41.19 -38.82
CA LEU A 4 21.54 40.82 -37.51
C LEU A 4 20.43 40.84 -36.45
N LEU A 5 19.56 41.85 -36.49
CA LEU A 5 18.40 41.96 -35.60
C LEU A 5 17.41 40.81 -35.83
N PHE A 6 17.15 40.45 -37.09
CA PHE A 6 16.30 39.31 -37.43
C PHE A 6 16.87 37.98 -36.89
N LEU A 7 18.17 37.73 -37.05
CA LEU A 7 18.81 36.52 -36.50
C LEU A 7 18.78 36.48 -34.98
N ILE A 8 19.01 37.62 -34.30
CA ILE A 8 18.99 37.68 -32.84
C ILE A 8 17.58 37.42 -32.27
N VAL A 9 16.52 37.83 -32.98
CA VAL A 9 15.13 37.65 -32.52
C VAL A 9 14.55 36.30 -32.97
N PHE A 10 14.71 35.92 -34.23
CA PHE A 10 14.04 34.74 -34.78
C PHE A 10 14.79 33.42 -34.55
N LEU A 11 16.12 33.44 -34.40
CA LEU A 11 16.88 32.21 -34.17
C LEU A 11 16.58 31.58 -32.80
N PRO A 12 16.46 32.33 -31.69
CA PRO A 12 16.03 31.76 -30.40
C PRO A 12 14.60 31.25 -30.44
N LEU A 13 13.69 31.94 -31.14
CA LEU A 13 12.29 31.51 -31.27
C LEU A 13 12.17 30.22 -32.09
N SER A 14 12.88 30.11 -33.22
CA SER A 14 12.87 28.89 -34.03
C SER A 14 13.57 27.72 -33.33
N LEU A 15 14.64 27.98 -32.55
CA LEU A 15 15.25 26.95 -31.70
C LEU A 15 14.29 26.49 -30.60
N TYR A 16 13.58 27.41 -29.93
CA TYR A 16 12.59 27.08 -28.91
C TYR A 16 11.44 26.25 -29.49
N GLU A 17 10.98 26.58 -30.69
CA GLU A 17 9.94 25.84 -31.40
C GLU A 17 10.43 24.46 -31.86
N ALA A 18 11.66 24.36 -32.38
CA ALA A 18 12.28 23.08 -32.71
C ALA A 18 12.48 22.18 -31.47
N LEU A 19 12.92 22.74 -30.35
CA LEU A 19 13.01 22.05 -29.04
C LEU A 19 11.64 21.63 -28.50
N LYS A 20 10.58 22.36 -28.86
CA LYS A 20 9.18 22.05 -28.50
C LYS A 20 8.59 20.93 -29.36
N PHE A 21 9.09 20.70 -30.57
CA PHE A 21 8.64 19.65 -31.50
C PHE A 21 9.36 18.31 -31.32
N ASP A 22 10.53 18.29 -30.69
CA ASP A 22 11.17 17.01 -30.38
C ASP A 22 10.49 16.37 -29.16
N ASP A 23 9.55 15.46 -29.44
CA ASP A 23 8.85 14.65 -28.43
C ASP A 23 9.83 13.92 -27.50
N LYS A 24 11.05 13.62 -27.96
CA LYS A 24 12.12 13.05 -27.15
C LYS A 24 12.59 14.03 -26.07
N PHE A 25 12.66 15.33 -26.36
CA PHE A 25 12.98 16.37 -25.37
C PHE A 25 11.82 16.59 -24.39
N ARG A 26 10.56 16.58 -24.87
CA ARG A 26 9.39 16.66 -23.98
C ARG A 26 9.36 15.49 -23.01
N MET A 27 9.57 14.26 -23.49
CA MET A 27 9.62 13.06 -22.65
C MET A 27 10.74 13.15 -21.61
N LYS A 28 11.96 13.55 -22.02
CA LYS A 28 13.08 13.77 -21.08
C LYS A 28 12.76 14.84 -20.03
N LYS A 29 12.18 15.97 -20.41
CA LYS A 29 11.80 17.04 -19.49
C LYS A 29 10.77 16.56 -18.47
N THR A 30 9.75 15.84 -18.93
CA THR A 30 8.73 15.24 -18.07
C THR A 30 9.35 14.26 -17.07
N ILE A 31 10.24 13.36 -17.52
CA ILE A 31 10.97 12.42 -16.66
C ILE A 31 11.79 13.17 -15.60
N ILE A 32 12.55 14.20 -16.00
CA ILE A 32 13.37 15.00 -15.07
C ILE A 32 12.48 15.69 -14.03
N ILE A 33 11.36 16.28 -14.44
CA ILE A 33 10.41 16.93 -13.51
C ILE A 33 9.84 15.91 -12.51
N PHE A 34 9.46 14.72 -12.97
CA PHE A 34 9.00 13.65 -12.08
C PHE A 34 10.07 13.25 -11.07
N ILE A 35 11.32 13.06 -11.50
CA ILE A 35 12.44 12.72 -10.62
C ILE A 35 12.69 13.82 -9.57
N VAL A 36 12.69 15.08 -9.99
CA VAL A 36 12.90 16.22 -9.06
C VAL A 36 11.76 16.30 -8.05
N ASN A 37 10.51 16.11 -8.48
CA ASN A 37 9.35 16.08 -7.58
C ASN A 37 9.45 14.94 -6.57
N ASP A 38 9.85 13.74 -7.00
CA ASP A 38 10.08 12.59 -6.11
C ASP A 38 11.17 12.91 -5.07
N ILE A 39 12.28 13.52 -5.48
CA ILE A 39 13.38 13.93 -4.57
C ILE A 39 12.90 14.96 -3.54
N VAL A 40 12.15 15.97 -3.97
CA VAL A 40 11.61 17.00 -3.06
C VAL A 40 10.62 16.39 -2.07
N HIS A 41 9.74 15.49 -2.55
CA HIS A 41 8.77 14.78 -1.74
C HIS A 41 9.44 13.90 -0.68
N VAL A 42 10.41 13.07 -1.10
CA VAL A 42 11.23 12.25 -0.19
C VAL A 42 11.90 13.10 0.88
N ASN A 43 12.52 14.22 0.50
CA ASN A 43 13.18 15.12 1.45
C ASN A 43 12.21 15.75 2.44
N LYS A 44 10.98 16.05 2.02
CA LYS A 44 9.93 16.58 2.90
C LYS A 44 9.45 15.53 3.88
N CYS A 45 9.10 14.33 3.40
CA CYS A 45 8.58 13.25 4.24
C CYS A 45 9.65 12.71 5.20
N ASN A 46 10.89 12.60 4.76
CA ASN A 46 12.00 12.16 5.60
C ASN A 46 12.23 13.07 6.81
N LYS A 47 11.90 14.37 6.76
CA LYS A 47 11.99 15.26 7.93
C LYS A 47 11.02 14.88 9.05
N ASN A 48 9.90 14.27 8.71
CA ASN A 48 8.82 13.95 9.63
C ASN A 48 8.73 12.45 9.96
N LEU A 49 9.71 11.65 9.50
CA LEU A 49 9.73 10.21 9.72
C LEU A 49 9.86 9.91 11.23
N LYS A 50 8.87 9.23 11.80
CA LYS A 50 8.83 8.82 13.21
C LYS A 50 8.99 7.30 13.28
N ALA A 51 9.79 6.80 14.23
CA ALA A 51 9.99 5.37 14.46
C ALA A 51 8.78 4.71 15.16
N THR A 52 7.57 4.95 14.67
CA THR A 52 6.33 4.39 15.19
C THR A 52 5.73 3.43 14.17
N TYR A 53 4.97 2.44 14.65
CA TYR A 53 4.30 1.48 13.78
C TYR A 53 3.36 2.17 12.76
N LYS A 54 2.62 3.19 13.22
CA LYS A 54 1.79 4.01 12.34
C LYS A 54 2.61 4.73 11.26
N GLY A 55 3.77 5.29 11.63
CA GLY A 55 4.66 5.95 10.68
C GLY A 55 5.23 5.00 9.63
N MET A 56 5.44 3.72 9.99
CA MET A 56 5.79 2.67 9.02
C MET A 56 4.65 2.45 8.02
N LEU A 57 3.41 2.26 8.49
CA LEU A 57 2.27 2.03 7.59
C LEU A 57 2.06 3.21 6.63
N GLU A 58 2.08 4.44 7.14
CA GLU A 58 1.97 5.66 6.32
C GLU A 58 3.09 5.70 5.24
N MET A 59 4.32 5.30 5.59
CA MET A 59 5.43 5.21 4.65
C MET A 59 5.25 4.09 3.62
N LEU A 60 4.72 2.93 4.03
CA LEU A 60 4.48 1.80 3.12
C LEU A 60 3.32 2.06 2.14
N GLU A 61 2.39 2.96 2.48
CA GLU A 61 1.32 3.44 1.60
C GLU A 61 1.83 4.47 0.58
N ASP A 62 2.84 5.27 0.94
CA ASP A 62 3.47 6.23 0.02
C ASP A 62 4.38 5.54 -1.00
N ARG A 63 4.00 5.57 -2.28
CA ARG A 63 4.74 4.89 -3.36
C ARG A 63 6.21 5.30 -3.46
N VAL A 64 6.53 6.57 -3.18
CA VAL A 64 7.89 7.09 -3.34
C VAL A 64 8.73 6.67 -2.14
N GLN A 65 8.20 6.79 -0.93
CA GLN A 65 8.89 6.34 0.29
C GLN A 65 9.02 4.82 0.34
N PHE A 66 8.00 4.08 -0.08
CA PHE A 66 8.04 2.62 -0.21
C PHE A 66 9.19 2.17 -1.12
N ARG A 67 9.39 2.84 -2.27
CA ARG A 67 10.50 2.55 -3.18
C ARG A 67 11.86 2.82 -2.54
N GLU A 68 12.02 3.96 -1.87
CA GLU A 68 13.26 4.28 -1.13
C GLU A 68 13.55 3.25 -0.02
N PHE A 69 12.51 2.85 0.72
CA PHE A 69 12.62 1.84 1.77
C PHE A 69 12.86 0.43 1.22
N GLY A 70 12.34 0.11 0.04
CA GLY A 70 12.63 -1.14 -0.67
C GLY A 70 14.11 -1.28 -1.01
N GLU A 71 14.76 -0.19 -1.45
CA GLU A 71 16.22 -0.18 -1.67
C GLU A 71 16.99 -0.38 -0.36
N PHE A 72 16.51 0.17 0.75
CA PHE A 72 17.08 -0.13 2.07
C PHE A 72 16.96 -1.62 2.41
N CYS A 73 15.78 -2.21 2.25
CA CYS A 73 15.56 -3.63 2.55
C CYS A 73 16.38 -4.56 1.64
N ARG A 74 16.62 -4.16 0.38
CA ARG A 74 17.53 -4.86 -0.52
C ARG A 74 18.96 -4.90 0.01
N ASN A 75 19.44 -3.82 0.61
CA ASN A 75 20.78 -3.75 1.18
C ASN A 75 20.90 -4.52 2.51
N GLU A 76 19.83 -4.57 3.28
CA GLU A 76 19.76 -5.28 4.57
C GLU A 76 19.27 -6.74 4.43
N ASN A 77 19.17 -7.27 3.21
CA ASN A 77 18.70 -8.64 2.92
C ASN A 77 17.35 -9.01 3.56
N CYS A 78 16.36 -8.10 3.50
CA CYS A 78 14.99 -8.33 3.96
C CYS A 78 13.96 -7.93 2.90
N VAL A 79 14.29 -8.14 1.62
CA VAL A 79 13.47 -7.72 0.47
C VAL A 79 12.19 -8.55 0.35
N GLU A 80 12.22 -9.81 0.79
CA GLU A 80 11.09 -10.74 0.80
C GLU A 80 9.89 -10.21 1.58
N ASN A 81 10.12 -9.53 2.72
CA ASN A 81 9.06 -8.91 3.51
C ASN A 81 8.34 -7.79 2.75
N ILE A 82 9.09 -7.00 1.97
CA ILE A 82 8.55 -5.89 1.17
C ILE A 82 7.80 -6.42 -0.05
N LEU A 83 8.34 -7.46 -0.70
CA LEU A 83 7.67 -8.15 -1.81
C LEU A 83 6.36 -8.78 -1.33
N PHE A 84 6.38 -9.46 -0.18
CA PHE A 84 5.17 -10.02 0.42
C PHE A 84 4.11 -8.94 0.67
N TYR A 85 4.48 -7.82 1.31
CA TYR A 85 3.55 -6.71 1.57
C TYR A 85 2.91 -6.19 0.27
N GLN A 86 3.70 -6.03 -0.79
CA GLN A 86 3.21 -5.57 -2.08
C GLN A 86 2.26 -6.58 -2.74
N GLU A 87 2.65 -7.85 -2.78
CA GLU A 87 1.83 -8.91 -3.39
C GLU A 87 0.56 -9.16 -2.58
N TYR A 88 0.59 -9.07 -1.25
CA TYR A 88 -0.59 -9.22 -0.40
C TYR A 88 -1.70 -8.22 -0.78
N TRP A 89 -1.34 -6.96 -1.00
CA TRP A 89 -2.31 -5.97 -1.45
C TRP A 89 -2.77 -6.16 -2.90
N LYS A 90 -1.97 -6.80 -3.76
CA LYS A 90 -2.43 -7.22 -5.09
C LYS A 90 -3.44 -8.37 -4.98
N TYR A 91 -3.16 -9.34 -4.11
CA TYR A 91 -4.05 -10.44 -3.78
C TYR A 91 -5.39 -9.94 -3.24
N LYS A 92 -5.40 -9.05 -2.23
CA LYS A 92 -6.62 -8.45 -1.69
C LYS A 92 -7.46 -7.69 -2.73
N ARG A 93 -6.86 -7.17 -3.81
CA ARG A 93 -7.60 -6.49 -4.89
C ARG A 93 -8.38 -7.44 -5.81
N LEU A 94 -8.08 -8.74 -5.81
CA LEU A 94 -8.82 -9.74 -6.59
C LEU A 94 -10.30 -9.75 -6.19
N PHE A 95 -10.57 -9.61 -4.90
CA PHE A 95 -11.91 -9.62 -4.30
C PHE A 95 -12.72 -8.36 -4.62
N ASN A 96 -12.06 -7.21 -4.77
CA ASN A 96 -12.72 -5.93 -5.11
C ASN A 96 -13.15 -5.84 -6.58
N ARG A 97 -12.54 -6.62 -7.48
CA ARG A 97 -12.83 -6.57 -8.91
C ARG A 97 -14.13 -7.28 -9.28
N ASN A 98 -14.45 -8.36 -8.57
CA ASN A 98 -15.62 -9.20 -8.87
C ASN A 98 -16.95 -8.49 -8.56
N VAL A 99 -16.96 -7.51 -7.65
CA VAL A 99 -18.17 -6.74 -7.31
C VAL A 99 -18.56 -5.75 -8.42
N LYS A 100 -17.59 -5.22 -9.18
CA LYS A 100 -17.86 -4.17 -10.19
C LYS A 100 -18.19 -4.73 -11.58
N SER A 101 -17.70 -5.91 -11.95
CA SER A 101 -17.97 -6.50 -13.26
C SER A 101 -19.39 -7.05 -13.44
N VAL A 102 -20.15 -7.17 -12.35
CA VAL A 102 -21.54 -7.65 -12.37
C VAL A 102 -22.53 -6.57 -12.85
N ILE A 103 -22.16 -5.28 -12.80
CA ILE A 103 -23.12 -4.18 -12.99
C ILE A 103 -23.17 -3.66 -14.44
N ASP A 104 -22.15 -3.86 -15.28
CA ASP A 104 -22.23 -3.44 -16.69
C ASP A 104 -21.27 -4.22 -17.61
N PRO A 105 -21.74 -5.29 -18.28
CA PRO A 105 -20.92 -6.10 -19.19
C PRO A 105 -20.52 -5.39 -20.49
N SER A 106 -20.97 -4.16 -20.73
CA SER A 106 -20.91 -3.53 -22.06
C SER A 106 -19.67 -2.67 -22.34
N ARG A 107 -18.65 -2.67 -21.47
CA ARG A 107 -17.55 -1.68 -21.56
C ARG A 107 -16.11 -2.18 -21.42
N SER A 108 -15.81 -3.44 -21.74
CA SER A 108 -14.45 -3.98 -21.65
C SER A 108 -13.79 -4.20 -23.03
N GLN A 109 -13.36 -3.12 -23.66
CA GLN A 109 -12.24 -3.12 -24.60
C GLN A 109 -11.63 -1.71 -24.55
N ASP A 110 -10.39 -1.64 -24.06
CA ASP A 110 -9.51 -0.47 -23.88
C ASP A 110 -9.20 -0.15 -22.41
N ALA A 111 -8.30 -0.95 -21.84
CA ALA A 111 -7.47 -0.53 -20.72
C ALA A 111 -6.05 -1.08 -20.92
N LEU A 112 -5.37 -0.46 -21.87
CA LEU A 112 -3.93 -0.49 -22.06
C LEU A 112 -3.23 -0.01 -20.77
N GLU A 113 -2.15 -0.70 -20.43
CA GLU A 113 -1.17 -0.45 -19.36
C GLU A 113 -1.10 1.01 -18.89
N THR A 114 -1.95 1.37 -17.94
CA THR A 114 -1.84 2.66 -17.25
C THR A 114 -1.20 2.39 -15.91
N THR A 115 0.10 2.70 -15.86
CA THR A 115 0.90 3.08 -14.68
C THR A 115 0.12 2.98 -13.38
N THR A 116 0.36 1.92 -12.60
CA THR A 116 -0.27 1.65 -11.30
C THR A 116 0.05 2.78 -10.31
N SER A 117 -0.70 3.87 -10.37
CA SER A 117 -0.84 4.83 -9.28
C SER A 117 -1.70 4.14 -8.23
N ILE A 118 -1.03 3.64 -7.20
CA ILE A 118 -1.65 3.16 -5.97
C ILE A 118 -2.28 4.40 -5.29
N SER A 119 -3.53 4.72 -5.62
CA SER A 119 -4.40 5.53 -4.76
C SER A 119 -5.32 4.57 -4.03
N VAL A 120 -4.88 4.07 -2.88
CA VAL A 120 -5.71 3.24 -2.02
C VAL A 120 -6.71 4.16 -1.32
N ASN A 121 -7.94 4.24 -1.83
CA ASN A 121 -9.06 4.74 -1.03
C ASN A 121 -9.45 3.62 -0.06
N ILE A 122 -8.73 3.51 1.06
CA ILE A 122 -9.13 2.69 2.20
C ILE A 122 -10.30 3.40 2.86
N SER A 123 -11.50 2.83 2.72
CA SER A 123 -12.64 3.19 3.55
C SER A 123 -12.26 2.92 5.01
N LYS A 124 -12.12 3.98 5.81
CA LYS A 124 -11.92 3.89 7.27
C LYS A 124 -13.11 3.14 7.89
N THR A 125 -12.91 1.89 8.29
CA THR A 125 -13.75 1.24 9.29
C THR A 125 -13.09 1.42 10.65
N THR A 126 -13.71 2.27 11.45
CA THR A 126 -13.47 2.51 12.88
C THR A 126 -13.80 1.27 13.71
N GLY A 127 -12.97 0.95 14.71
CA GLY A 127 -13.44 0.28 15.94
C GLY A 127 -12.55 -0.82 16.52
N ILE A 128 -11.39 -0.48 17.08
CA ILE A 128 -10.79 -1.27 18.18
C ILE A 128 -10.62 -0.31 19.36
N ASN A 129 -11.58 -0.35 20.28
CA ASN A 129 -11.46 0.29 21.59
C ASN A 129 -10.92 -0.77 22.57
N ASP A 130 -9.65 -0.65 22.93
CA ASP A 130 -9.12 -1.26 24.14
C ASP A 130 -9.45 -0.33 25.32
N THR A 131 -10.37 -0.77 26.19
CA THR A 131 -10.55 -0.17 27.52
C THR A 131 -10.32 -1.22 28.59
N ASN A 132 -9.13 -1.17 29.19
CA ASN A 132 -8.88 -1.68 30.53
C ASN A 132 -9.66 -0.81 31.53
N ASN A 133 -10.53 -1.41 32.34
CA ASN A 133 -10.88 -0.84 33.65
C ASN A 133 -11.28 -1.94 34.64
N VAL A 134 -10.47 -2.04 35.69
CA VAL A 134 -10.71 -2.78 36.92
C VAL A 134 -11.68 -1.97 37.78
N SER A 135 -12.81 -2.56 38.18
CA SER A 135 -13.46 -2.19 39.45
C SER A 135 -14.51 -3.23 39.90
N LYS A 136 -14.29 -3.68 41.13
CA LYS A 136 -15.17 -4.31 42.13
C LYS A 136 -16.66 -3.96 42.05
N GLY A 137 -17.53 -4.92 42.43
CA GLY A 137 -18.73 -4.62 43.22
C GLY A 137 -19.98 -5.48 42.97
N ASN A 138 -20.29 -6.36 43.93
CA ASN A 138 -21.55 -6.99 44.39
C ASN A 138 -22.93 -6.68 43.75
N GLY A 139 -23.82 -7.69 43.83
CA GLY A 139 -25.28 -7.56 44.05
C GLY A 139 -26.13 -8.29 42.99
N ILE A 140 -26.65 -9.50 43.22
CA ILE A 140 -27.91 -9.88 43.93
C ILE A 140 -29.20 -9.52 43.14
N ASN A 141 -29.96 -10.58 42.78
CA ASN A 141 -31.43 -10.68 42.52
C ASN A 141 -32.00 -9.94 41.29
N GLU A 142 -33.11 -10.29 40.63
CA GLU A 142 -34.27 -11.14 40.94
C GLU A 142 -35.07 -11.43 39.63
N THR A 143 -36.01 -12.37 39.73
CA THR A 143 -36.98 -12.93 38.76
C THR A 143 -38.08 -11.98 38.24
N ASN A 144 -38.78 -12.39 37.15
CA ASN A 144 -40.24 -12.28 36.83
C ASN A 144 -40.42 -12.25 35.28
N ILE A 145 -41.10 -13.13 34.54
CA ILE A 145 -42.46 -13.74 34.55
C ILE A 145 -43.63 -12.74 34.51
N SER A 146 -44.26 -12.63 33.32
CA SER A 146 -45.72 -12.48 33.07
C SER A 146 -45.92 -12.39 31.54
N LYS A 147 -46.70 -13.19 30.78
CA LYS A 147 -48.02 -13.86 30.87
C LYS A 147 -49.14 -13.09 30.11
N ALA A 148 -49.80 -13.82 29.21
CA ALA A 148 -51.11 -13.59 28.54
C ALA A 148 -51.15 -12.43 27.50
N GLY A 149 -51.87 -12.50 26.37
CA GLY A 149 -52.95 -13.38 25.90
C GLY A 149 -53.98 -12.49 25.19
N GLY A 150 -54.52 -12.89 24.02
CA GLY A 150 -55.59 -12.13 23.36
C GLY A 150 -55.88 -12.54 21.92
N VAL A 151 -56.96 -13.30 21.76
CA VAL A 151 -57.61 -13.72 20.50
C VAL A 151 -58.69 -12.70 20.13
N ASN A 152 -58.84 -12.40 18.83
CA ASN A 152 -60.08 -12.17 18.06
C ASN A 152 -59.76 -11.34 16.80
N ASP A 153 -60.55 -11.30 15.74
CA ASP A 153 -61.35 -12.24 14.94
C ASP A 153 -61.92 -11.36 13.81
N ASN A 154 -61.98 -11.93 12.60
CA ASN A 154 -62.74 -11.50 11.41
C ASN A 154 -62.50 -10.15 10.71
N GLY A 155 -62.24 -10.27 9.40
CA GLY A 155 -62.33 -9.17 8.43
C GLY A 155 -61.93 -9.60 7.01
N ASP A 156 -62.90 -10.11 6.27
CA ASP A 156 -62.89 -10.42 4.84
C ASP A 156 -61.94 -9.59 3.97
N ARG A 157 -61.15 -10.27 3.13
CA ARG A 157 -60.91 -9.81 1.75
C ARG A 157 -60.45 -10.93 0.83
N VAL A 158 -61.35 -11.26 -0.08
CA VAL A 158 -61.14 -11.97 -1.33
C VAL A 158 -60.02 -11.29 -2.13
N SER A 159 -58.95 -12.02 -2.41
CA SER A 159 -58.19 -11.86 -3.65
C SER A 159 -57.53 -13.19 -4.00
N SER A 160 -57.93 -13.70 -5.16
CA SER A 160 -57.39 -14.86 -5.85
C SER A 160 -55.86 -14.89 -5.85
N ILE A 161 -55.27 -15.82 -5.10
CA ILE A 161 -53.87 -16.22 -5.29
C ILE A 161 -53.84 -17.08 -6.55
N MET A 162 -53.73 -16.41 -7.69
CA MET A 162 -53.41 -17.03 -8.96
C MET A 162 -51.93 -17.43 -8.85
N ASN A 163 -51.70 -18.74 -8.80
CA ASN A 163 -50.38 -19.37 -8.93
C ASN A 163 -49.62 -18.76 -10.11
N SER A 164 -48.74 -17.80 -9.85
CA SER A 164 -47.64 -17.50 -10.75
C SER A 164 -46.50 -18.42 -10.37
N THR A 165 -46.45 -19.55 -11.06
CA THR A 165 -45.23 -20.34 -11.20
C THR A 165 -44.18 -19.41 -11.81
N ILE A 166 -43.39 -18.75 -10.97
CA ILE A 166 -42.21 -18.01 -11.39
C ILE A 166 -41.26 -19.06 -11.93
N ASN A 167 -41.26 -19.19 -13.26
CA ASN A 167 -40.40 -20.05 -14.02
C ASN A 167 -38.96 -19.52 -13.86
N SER A 168 -38.25 -20.03 -12.85
CA SER A 168 -36.88 -19.68 -12.51
C SER A 168 -35.89 -20.32 -13.49
N ASN A 169 -35.90 -19.86 -14.75
CA ASN A 169 -34.93 -20.26 -15.77
C ASN A 169 -33.75 -19.26 -15.92
N GLY A 170 -33.52 -18.43 -14.90
CA GLY A 170 -32.43 -17.45 -14.87
C GLY A 170 -31.17 -17.87 -14.10
N SER A 171 -31.16 -19.00 -13.39
CA SER A 171 -30.12 -19.32 -12.39
C SER A 171 -28.83 -19.95 -12.94
N SER A 172 -28.79 -20.44 -14.18
CA SER A 172 -27.63 -21.21 -14.66
C SER A 172 -26.43 -20.37 -15.10
N LYS A 173 -26.63 -19.09 -15.47
CA LYS A 173 -25.53 -18.21 -15.91
C LYS A 173 -24.76 -17.57 -14.77
N ILE A 174 -25.42 -17.28 -13.66
CA ILE A 174 -24.81 -16.63 -12.49
C ILE A 174 -23.75 -17.55 -11.87
N ASN A 175 -24.07 -18.84 -11.74
CA ASN A 175 -23.15 -19.83 -11.16
C ASN A 175 -21.85 -20.01 -11.96
N LYS A 176 -21.86 -19.82 -13.29
CA LYS A 176 -20.65 -20.03 -14.11
C LYS A 176 -19.61 -18.93 -13.93
N MET A 177 -20.06 -17.68 -13.80
CA MET A 177 -19.15 -16.54 -13.61
C MET A 177 -18.53 -16.57 -12.21
N GLU A 178 -19.33 -16.91 -11.21
CA GLU A 178 -18.90 -17.03 -9.82
C GLU A 178 -17.90 -18.18 -9.63
N LEU A 179 -18.15 -19.33 -10.27
CA LEU A 179 -17.22 -20.46 -10.27
C LEU A 179 -15.88 -20.11 -10.94
N ALA A 180 -15.91 -19.38 -12.06
CA ALA A 180 -14.68 -18.93 -12.71
C ALA A 180 -13.88 -17.92 -11.86
N ALA A 181 -14.59 -17.06 -11.11
CA ALA A 181 -13.95 -16.15 -10.17
C ALA A 181 -13.29 -16.93 -9.01
N LEU A 182 -13.97 -17.93 -8.46
CA LEU A 182 -13.43 -18.81 -7.42
C LEU A 182 -12.18 -19.55 -7.91
N GLU A 183 -12.23 -20.15 -9.10
CA GLU A 183 -11.08 -20.84 -9.71
C GLU A 183 -9.87 -19.90 -9.88
N SER A 184 -10.12 -18.66 -10.30
CA SER A 184 -9.07 -17.65 -10.41
C SER A 184 -8.48 -17.27 -9.04
N ILE A 185 -9.31 -17.16 -7.99
CA ILE A 185 -8.87 -16.84 -6.63
C ILE A 185 -8.05 -18.00 -6.07
N GLU A 186 -8.51 -19.24 -6.23
CA GLU A 186 -7.80 -20.43 -5.79
C GLU A 186 -6.41 -20.51 -6.43
N LYS A 187 -6.34 -20.34 -7.74
CA LYS A 187 -5.07 -20.35 -8.48
C LYS A 187 -4.09 -19.30 -7.98
N GLU A 188 -4.54 -18.05 -7.81
CA GLU A 188 -3.69 -16.98 -7.28
C GLU A 188 -3.31 -17.21 -5.82
N SER A 189 -4.18 -17.82 -5.01
CA SER A 189 -3.88 -18.17 -3.61
C SER A 189 -2.77 -19.20 -3.51
N ARG A 190 -2.81 -20.25 -4.34
CA ARG A 190 -1.73 -21.28 -4.40
C ARG A 190 -0.41 -20.67 -4.86
N LYS A 191 -0.44 -19.89 -5.93
CA LYS A 191 0.74 -19.19 -6.43
C LYS A 191 1.34 -18.25 -5.38
N PHE A 192 0.50 -17.54 -4.64
CA PHE A 192 0.94 -16.70 -3.52
C PHE A 192 1.65 -17.52 -2.44
N ALA A 193 1.06 -18.66 -2.06
CA ALA A 193 1.67 -19.58 -1.11
C ALA A 193 3.00 -20.17 -1.61
N GLU A 194 3.08 -20.65 -2.85
CA GLU A 194 4.33 -21.15 -3.45
C GLU A 194 5.42 -20.08 -3.53
N THR A 195 5.04 -18.80 -3.62
CA THR A 195 5.99 -17.70 -3.73
C THR A 195 6.58 -17.31 -2.38
N PHE A 196 5.79 -17.34 -1.30
CA PHE A 196 6.17 -16.78 -0.01
C PHE A 196 6.06 -17.72 1.20
N ILE A 197 5.17 -18.72 1.14
CA ILE A 197 4.78 -19.54 2.29
C ILE A 197 5.47 -20.90 2.24
N GLY A 198 6.20 -21.22 3.31
CA GLY A 198 6.83 -22.52 3.53
C GLY A 198 8.25 -22.64 3.03
N SER A 199 8.92 -23.72 3.43
CA SER A 199 10.37 -23.91 3.31
C SER A 199 10.91 -24.12 1.89
N LYS A 200 10.04 -24.07 0.88
CA LYS A 200 10.37 -24.22 -0.53
C LYS A 200 9.99 -22.98 -1.34
N ALA A 201 9.51 -21.94 -0.67
CA ALA A 201 9.08 -20.72 -1.32
C ALA A 201 10.27 -19.95 -1.89
N ILE A 202 10.07 -19.28 -3.03
CA ILE A 202 11.12 -18.51 -3.72
C ILE A 202 11.58 -17.33 -2.85
N TYR A 203 10.64 -16.68 -2.19
CA TYR A 203 10.84 -15.57 -1.26
C TYR A 203 10.29 -15.96 0.10
N GLU A 204 10.71 -17.11 0.64
CA GLU A 204 10.29 -17.61 1.95
C GLU A 204 10.36 -16.51 3.00
N ILE A 205 9.20 -16.15 3.56
CA ILE A 205 9.10 -15.17 4.65
C ILE A 205 9.28 -15.87 6.00
N ASN A 206 9.99 -15.19 6.92
CA ASN A 206 10.21 -15.69 8.27
C ASN A 206 8.97 -15.44 9.15
N ILE A 207 8.05 -16.41 9.16
CA ILE A 207 6.85 -16.44 10.00
C ILE A 207 6.78 -17.74 10.83
N GLN A 208 5.94 -17.75 11.85
CA GLN A 208 5.80 -18.90 12.74
C GLN A 208 5.30 -20.14 12.00
N HIS A 209 5.91 -21.30 12.32
CA HIS A 209 5.62 -22.57 11.64
C HIS A 209 4.13 -22.95 11.68
N TYR A 210 3.43 -22.69 12.79
CA TYR A 210 2.00 -22.99 12.87
C TYR A 210 1.16 -22.15 11.90
N MET A 211 1.61 -20.94 11.52
CA MET A 211 0.94 -20.14 10.50
C MET A 211 1.16 -20.75 9.11
N VAL A 212 2.38 -21.20 8.83
CA VAL A 212 2.71 -21.91 7.59
C VAL A 212 1.82 -23.14 7.44
N THR A 213 1.80 -24.03 8.43
CA THR A 213 0.97 -25.24 8.39
C THR A 213 -0.51 -24.88 8.30
N GLY A 214 -0.99 -23.93 9.10
CA GLY A 214 -2.39 -23.50 9.07
C GLY A 214 -2.85 -22.92 7.73
N ILE A 215 -1.98 -22.21 7.00
CA ILE A 215 -2.28 -21.71 5.65
C ILE A 215 -2.34 -22.86 4.65
N ILE A 216 -1.36 -23.77 4.66
CA ILE A 216 -1.31 -24.91 3.73
C ILE A 216 -2.51 -25.85 3.95
N ASP A 217 -2.79 -26.21 5.21
CA ASP A 217 -3.91 -27.07 5.56
C ASP A 217 -5.25 -26.45 5.13
N LYS A 218 -5.40 -25.13 5.29
CA LYS A 218 -6.60 -24.40 4.80
C LYS A 218 -6.71 -24.40 3.29
N LEU A 219 -5.61 -24.19 2.55
CA LEU A 219 -5.62 -24.24 1.08
C LEU A 219 -6.03 -25.61 0.54
N ASP A 220 -5.55 -26.68 1.17
CA ASP A 220 -5.90 -28.05 0.78
C ASP A 220 -7.35 -28.35 1.14
N THR A 221 -7.83 -27.89 2.29
CA THR A 221 -9.23 -28.06 2.70
C THR A 221 -10.18 -27.35 1.74
N LEU A 222 -9.94 -26.07 1.42
CA LEU A 222 -10.82 -25.26 0.58
C LEU A 222 -11.00 -25.81 -0.85
N GLN A 223 -10.02 -26.57 -1.34
CA GLN A 223 -10.07 -27.22 -2.66
C GLN A 223 -11.19 -28.24 -2.79
N PHE A 224 -11.33 -29.09 -1.77
CA PHE A 224 -12.24 -30.24 -1.77
C PHE A 224 -13.52 -29.99 -0.97
N ASP A 225 -13.67 -28.80 -0.44
CA ASP A 225 -14.79 -28.41 0.39
C ASP A 225 -16.10 -28.28 -0.43
N ASP A 226 -17.22 -28.77 0.10
CA ASP A 226 -18.55 -28.64 -0.54
C ASP A 226 -19.30 -27.38 -0.10
N ARG A 227 -18.69 -26.52 0.74
CA ARG A 227 -19.28 -25.24 1.17
C ARG A 227 -19.64 -24.32 0.00
N PRO A 228 -20.66 -23.44 0.17
CA PRO A 228 -21.02 -22.42 -0.81
C PRO A 228 -19.82 -21.56 -1.23
N THR A 229 -19.82 -21.13 -2.50
CA THR A 229 -18.74 -20.31 -3.07
C THR A 229 -18.48 -19.03 -2.28
N ASP A 230 -19.52 -18.32 -1.82
CA ASP A 230 -19.39 -17.11 -1.02
C ASP A 230 -18.59 -17.35 0.28
N GLU A 231 -18.86 -18.46 0.97
CA GLU A 231 -18.14 -18.82 2.20
C GLU A 231 -16.67 -19.13 1.91
N LYS A 232 -16.38 -19.83 0.80
CA LYS A 232 -15.00 -20.09 0.38
C LYS A 232 -14.25 -18.81 0.03
N ILE A 233 -14.90 -17.87 -0.67
CA ILE A 233 -14.31 -16.58 -1.05
C ILE A 233 -13.92 -15.79 0.19
N GLU A 234 -14.75 -15.78 1.23
CA GLU A 234 -14.45 -15.11 2.50
C GLU A 234 -13.25 -15.76 3.22
N GLU A 235 -13.16 -17.09 3.22
CA GLU A 235 -12.01 -17.81 3.78
C GLU A 235 -10.71 -17.51 3.02
N TYR A 236 -10.75 -17.48 1.68
CA TYR A 236 -9.62 -17.05 0.86
C TYR A 236 -9.25 -15.59 1.15
N TYR A 237 -10.23 -14.70 1.30
CA TYR A 237 -9.98 -13.30 1.58
C TYR A 237 -9.12 -13.12 2.84
N CYS A 238 -9.44 -13.83 3.93
CA CYS A 238 -8.73 -13.72 5.21
C CYS A 238 -7.51 -14.64 5.35
N LEU A 239 -7.23 -15.50 4.36
CA LEU A 239 -6.27 -16.61 4.47
C LEU A 239 -4.86 -16.18 4.91
N PHE A 240 -4.39 -15.03 4.42
CA PHE A 240 -3.02 -14.56 4.65
C PHE A 240 -2.92 -13.43 5.70
N ASP A 241 -4.00 -13.10 6.39
CA ASP A 241 -4.04 -11.93 7.30
C ASP A 241 -3.13 -12.11 8.52
N GLY A 242 -3.01 -13.34 9.02
CA GLY A 242 -2.08 -13.70 10.09
C GLY A 242 -0.63 -13.48 9.69
N ALA A 243 -0.24 -14.02 8.53
CA ALA A 243 1.10 -13.84 7.97
C ALA A 243 1.39 -12.36 7.67
N TYR A 244 0.41 -11.61 7.14
CA TYR A 244 0.54 -10.16 6.93
C TYR A 244 0.82 -9.40 8.23
N LYS A 245 0.11 -9.72 9.31
CA LYS A 245 0.35 -9.10 10.62
C LYS A 245 1.75 -9.41 11.14
N GLU A 246 2.23 -10.65 10.97
CA GLU A 246 3.57 -11.05 11.41
C GLU A 246 4.67 -10.37 10.58
N VAL A 247 4.54 -10.37 9.25
CA VAL A 247 5.48 -9.71 8.34
C VAL A 247 5.54 -8.21 8.60
N THR A 248 4.40 -7.54 8.79
CA THR A 248 4.39 -6.09 9.08
C THR A 248 5.01 -5.77 10.43
N ASN A 249 4.80 -6.61 11.45
CA ASN A 249 5.53 -6.50 12.72
C ASN A 249 7.04 -6.69 12.53
N ASN A 250 7.45 -7.67 11.72
CA ASN A 250 8.86 -7.92 11.42
C ASN A 250 9.50 -6.71 10.70
N ILE A 251 8.84 -6.16 9.67
CA ILE A 251 9.26 -4.94 8.99
C ILE A 251 9.43 -3.81 10.02
N TYR A 252 8.49 -3.63 10.93
CA TYR A 252 8.55 -2.56 11.92
C TYR A 252 9.77 -2.71 12.85
N LEU A 253 9.89 -3.88 13.47
CA LEU A 253 10.88 -4.14 14.53
C LEU A 253 12.29 -4.21 13.98
N ASN A 254 12.48 -4.86 12.81
CA ASN A 254 13.81 -5.21 12.32
C ASN A 254 14.33 -4.28 11.22
N SER A 255 13.45 -3.77 10.34
CA SER A 255 13.89 -3.02 9.15
C SER A 255 13.60 -1.52 9.30
N TYR A 256 12.37 -1.15 9.60
CA TYR A 256 11.90 0.23 9.61
C TYR A 256 12.51 1.05 10.76
N SER A 257 12.54 0.49 11.97
CA SER A 257 13.17 1.14 13.13
C SER A 257 14.62 1.54 12.80
N ASN A 258 15.39 0.60 12.27
CA ASN A 258 16.78 0.78 11.83
C ASN A 258 16.90 1.81 10.71
N TYR A 259 16.04 1.73 9.69
CA TYR A 259 15.97 2.71 8.62
C TYR A 259 15.80 4.14 9.14
N VAL A 260 14.84 4.36 10.05
CA VAL A 260 14.57 5.67 10.66
C VAL A 260 15.80 6.16 11.44
N HIS A 261 16.44 5.29 12.22
CA HIS A 261 17.64 5.62 12.98
C HIS A 261 18.81 6.02 12.08
N GLN A 262 19.07 5.26 11.01
CA GLN A 262 20.12 5.58 10.03
C GLN A 262 19.85 6.93 9.34
N LYS A 263 18.60 7.16 8.91
CA LYS A 263 18.20 8.44 8.29
C LYS A 263 18.40 9.63 9.23
N ASN A 264 18.11 9.46 10.51
CA ASN A 264 18.30 10.53 11.50
C ASN A 264 19.78 10.78 11.83
N LYS A 265 20.62 9.75 11.88
CA LYS A 265 22.08 9.87 12.05
C LYS A 265 22.75 10.62 10.88
N ASN A 266 22.26 10.42 9.66
CA ASN A 266 22.77 11.11 8.48
C ASN A 266 22.41 12.61 8.47
N LYS A 267 21.31 13.01 9.11
CA LYS A 267 20.93 14.42 9.25
C LYS A 267 21.81 15.17 10.26
N THR A 268 22.20 14.52 11.35
CA THR A 268 23.03 15.16 12.39
C THR A 268 24.48 15.32 11.91
N SER A 269 25.07 14.26 11.37
CA SER A 269 26.46 14.28 10.86
C SER A 269 26.71 15.24 9.69
N GLY A 270 25.68 15.52 8.87
CA GLY A 270 25.76 16.51 7.79
C GLY A 270 25.82 17.98 8.26
N LYS A 271 25.32 18.29 9.46
CA LYS A 271 25.39 19.64 10.03
C LYS A 271 26.79 19.97 10.55
N ASP A 272 27.47 18.99 11.15
CA ASP A 272 28.81 19.20 11.70
C ASP A 272 29.87 19.37 10.62
N LYS A 273 29.75 18.67 9.48
CA LYS A 273 30.69 18.85 8.35
C LYS A 273 30.57 20.23 7.68
N ARG A 274 29.37 20.81 7.60
CA ARG A 274 29.19 22.17 7.06
C ARG A 274 29.73 23.23 8.01
N ASN A 275 29.55 23.07 9.32
CA ASN A 275 30.13 23.99 10.30
C ASN A 275 31.65 23.87 10.40
N SER A 276 32.21 22.67 10.24
CA SER A 276 33.66 22.47 10.22
C SER A 276 34.32 23.04 8.96
N GLN A 277 33.66 23.01 7.80
CA GLN A 277 34.18 23.67 6.58
C GLN A 277 34.08 25.20 6.66
N VAL A 278 32.99 25.76 7.21
CA VAL A 278 32.88 27.22 7.40
C VAL A 278 33.88 27.71 8.46
N SER A 279 34.11 26.95 9.53
CA SER A 279 35.15 27.28 10.52
C SER A 279 36.56 27.21 9.91
N ASN A 280 36.87 26.20 9.09
CA ASN A 280 38.17 26.11 8.41
C ASN A 280 38.39 27.24 7.39
N VAL A 281 37.36 27.72 6.70
CA VAL A 281 37.46 28.92 5.85
C VAL A 281 37.69 30.17 6.70
N TYR A 282 37.02 30.30 7.85
CA TYR A 282 37.20 31.45 8.75
C TYR A 282 38.61 31.49 9.39
N TYR A 283 39.17 30.34 9.76
CA TYR A 283 40.56 30.25 10.26
C TYR A 283 41.60 30.45 9.16
N SER A 284 41.33 30.01 7.92
CA SER A 284 42.21 30.27 6.77
C SER A 284 42.28 31.76 6.40
N ILE A 285 41.18 32.51 6.56
CA ILE A 285 41.16 33.96 6.28
C ILE A 285 41.87 34.74 7.41
N LYS A 286 41.73 34.31 8.67
CA LYS A 286 42.36 34.98 9.81
C LYS A 286 43.88 34.81 9.85
N ASN A 287 44.41 33.67 9.40
CA ASN A 287 45.86 33.45 9.31
C ASN A 287 46.50 34.16 8.10
N ASN A 288 45.76 34.49 7.05
CA ASN A 288 46.30 35.20 5.89
C ASN A 288 46.46 36.71 6.12
N ASN A 289 45.77 37.28 7.12
CA ASN A 289 45.90 38.70 7.49
C ASN A 289 47.03 38.99 8.48
N ASN A 290 47.61 37.99 9.14
CA ASN A 290 48.73 38.20 10.07
C ASN A 290 50.12 38.10 9.43
N ASN A 291 50.23 37.63 8.18
CA ASN A 291 51.52 37.49 7.49
C ASN A 291 51.91 38.69 6.61
N ASN A 292 51.06 39.73 6.51
CA ASN A 292 51.34 40.91 5.69
C ASN A 292 51.89 42.13 6.47
N ASN A 293 52.18 42.00 7.76
CA ASN A 293 52.64 43.12 8.59
C ASN A 293 54.12 43.05 9.05
N ASN A 294 54.93 42.14 8.54
CA ASN A 294 56.31 41.92 9.05
C ASN A 294 57.46 42.15 8.06
N ASN A 295 57.24 42.83 6.92
CA ASN A 295 58.31 43.09 5.93
C ASN A 295 58.64 44.58 5.73
N ASN A 296 58.85 45.31 6.81
CA ASN A 296 59.67 46.52 6.78
C ASN A 296 60.60 46.45 8.00
N TRP A 297 61.77 47.09 7.91
CA TRP A 297 62.95 46.95 8.78
C TRP A 297 63.99 45.94 8.26
N ASN A 298 64.60 46.28 7.12
CA ASN A 298 66.04 46.54 7.03
C ASN A 298 66.35 47.35 5.77
#